data_AF-A0A7S2K9Q5-F1
#
_entry.id   AF-A0A7S2K9Q5-F1
#
_cell.length_a   1.000
_cell.length_b   1.000
_cell.length_c   1.000
_cell.angle_alpha   90.00
_cell.angle_beta   90.00
_cell.angle_gamma   90.00
#
_symmetry.space_group_name_H-M   'P 1'
#
loop_
_entity.id
_entity.type
_entity.pdbx_description
1 polymer ?
#
loop_
_entity_poly.entity_id
_entity_poly.type
_entity_poly.pdbx_seq_one_letter_code
_entity_poly.pdbx_strand_id
1 'polypeptide(L)'
;ALREQLTSAKAGLHEARVLKEKDPSNAPQVHNGWFGARVDAEEHYKALIADLEPRVAASRKAIAEASATPGWQGLHCSTGFVTFRARGDAEVAKRMLDISSDQDEWVIEEPPVASDVLWPDLTQDPTAQAGREIVGYLCVAGLYFAYMPLVIGLTNLANLIDLGPLQPLWAGIAPSFGVTFMVSFLPTFIIWIFK
;
A
#
# COMPACT_ATOMS: atom_id res chain seq x y z
N ALA A 1 -4.05 -2.54 -10.08
CA ALA A 1 -5.48 -2.91 -10.25
C ALA A 1 -5.71 -4.11 -11.19
N LEU A 2 -5.92 -3.94 -12.51
CA LEU A 2 -6.33 -5.08 -13.39
C LEU A 2 -5.32 -6.24 -13.45
N ARG A 3 -4.03 -5.92 -13.57
CA ARG A 3 -2.95 -6.92 -13.55
C ARG A 3 -2.89 -7.69 -12.23
N GLU A 4 -3.17 -7.01 -11.12
CA GLU A 4 -3.14 -7.57 -9.78
C GLU A 4 -4.32 -8.52 -9.54
N GLN A 5 -5.51 -8.14 -10.02
CA GLN A 5 -6.68 -9.01 -10.06
C GLN A 5 -6.41 -10.27 -10.90
N LEU A 6 -5.74 -10.13 -12.04
CA LEU A 6 -5.34 -11.27 -12.87
C LEU A 6 -4.34 -12.19 -12.15
N THR A 7 -3.31 -11.63 -11.50
CA THR A 7 -2.34 -12.44 -10.74
C THR A 7 -3.00 -13.15 -9.56
N SER A 8 -3.91 -12.47 -8.85
CA SER A 8 -4.69 -13.07 -7.77
C SER A 8 -5.61 -14.17 -8.28
N ALA A 9 -6.26 -14.00 -9.43
CA ALA A 9 -7.11 -15.02 -10.03
C ALA A 9 -6.29 -16.25 -10.50
N LYS A 10 -5.09 -16.04 -11.04
CA LYS A 10 -4.16 -17.13 -11.40
C LYS A 10 -3.66 -17.89 -10.18
N ALA A 11 -3.33 -17.18 -9.10
CA ALA A 11 -2.95 -17.80 -7.83
C ALA A 11 -4.11 -18.63 -7.24
N GLY A 12 -5.32 -18.08 -7.21
CA GLY A 12 -6.52 -18.79 -6.74
C GLY A 12 -6.86 -20.02 -7.59
N LEU A 13 -6.67 -19.95 -8.91
CA LEU A 13 -6.82 -21.11 -9.79
C LEU A 13 -5.78 -22.20 -9.50
N HIS A 14 -4.53 -21.82 -9.25
CA HIS A 14 -3.48 -22.79 -8.90
C HIS A 14 -3.80 -23.49 -7.57
N GLU A 15 -4.21 -22.72 -6.56
CA GLU A 15 -4.63 -23.26 -5.27
C GLU A 15 -5.83 -24.20 -5.40
N ALA A 16 -6.86 -23.81 -6.14
CA ALA A 16 -8.04 -24.64 -6.39
C ALA A 16 -7.68 -25.98 -7.06
N ARG A 17 -6.68 -26.00 -7.97
CA ARG A 17 -6.18 -27.23 -8.58
C ARG A 17 -5.45 -28.12 -7.59
N VAL A 18 -4.57 -27.55 -6.78
CA VAL A 18 -3.82 -28.29 -5.73
C VAL A 18 -4.77 -28.91 -4.71
N LEU A 19 -5.82 -28.19 -4.30
CA LEU A 19 -6.83 -28.72 -3.37
C LEU A 19 -7.63 -29.87 -3.97
N LYS A 20 -8.00 -29.77 -5.25
CA LYS A 20 -8.70 -30.83 -5.98
C LYS A 20 -7.84 -32.07 -6.20
N GLU A 21 -6.54 -31.91 -6.39
CA GLU A 21 -5.58 -33.03 -6.48
C GLU A 21 -5.42 -33.76 -5.13
N LYS A 22 -5.47 -33.02 -4.01
CA LYS A 22 -5.39 -33.60 -2.67
C LYS A 22 -6.66 -34.36 -2.30
N ASP A 23 -7.83 -33.80 -2.58
CA ASP A 23 -9.13 -34.39 -2.25
C ASP A 23 -10.08 -34.42 -3.47
N PRO A 24 -10.02 -35.48 -4.30
CA PRO A 24 -10.84 -35.57 -5.52
C PRO A 24 -12.35 -35.63 -5.25
N SER A 25 -12.75 -36.01 -4.03
CA SER A 25 -14.17 -36.17 -3.64
C SER A 25 -14.84 -34.86 -3.19
N ASN A 26 -14.08 -33.81 -2.88
CA ASN A 26 -14.63 -32.55 -2.40
C ASN A 26 -14.02 -31.39 -3.19
N ALA A 27 -14.75 -30.91 -4.20
CA ALA A 27 -14.29 -29.79 -5.01
C ALA A 27 -14.26 -28.50 -4.16
N PRO A 28 -13.18 -27.70 -4.22
CA PRO A 28 -13.13 -26.42 -3.52
C PRO A 28 -14.18 -25.47 -4.11
N GLN A 29 -14.97 -24.84 -3.23
CA GLN A 29 -16.01 -23.88 -3.60
C GLN A 29 -15.65 -22.48 -3.11
N VAL A 30 -15.92 -21.48 -3.95
CA VAL A 30 -15.77 -20.06 -3.63
C VAL A 30 -17.13 -19.37 -3.71
N HIS A 31 -17.25 -18.28 -2.97
CA HIS A 31 -18.47 -17.49 -2.96
C HIS A 31 -18.44 -16.46 -4.09
N ASN A 32 -19.53 -16.37 -4.87
CA ASN A 32 -19.64 -15.37 -5.91
C ASN A 32 -20.08 -14.02 -5.32
N GLY A 33 -19.13 -13.20 -4.86
CA GLY A 33 -19.39 -11.92 -4.19
C GLY A 33 -19.61 -12.05 -2.68
N TRP A 34 -20.14 -11.02 -2.01
CA TRP A 34 -20.31 -11.03 -0.54
C TRP A 34 -21.54 -11.85 -0.07
N PHE A 35 -22.60 -11.95 -0.88
CA PHE A 35 -23.86 -12.67 -0.56
C PHE A 35 -24.33 -13.67 -1.63
N GLY A 36 -23.46 -14.06 -2.59
CA GLY A 36 -23.83 -14.98 -3.67
C GLY A 36 -23.80 -16.47 -3.34
N ALA A 37 -24.09 -17.31 -4.34
CA ALA A 37 -24.00 -18.75 -4.20
C ALA A 37 -22.54 -19.23 -4.13
N ARG A 38 -22.33 -20.39 -3.50
CA ARG A 38 -21.08 -21.14 -3.61
C ARG A 38 -21.00 -21.80 -4.99
N VAL A 39 -19.94 -21.51 -5.72
CA VAL A 39 -19.66 -22.01 -7.06
C VAL A 39 -18.30 -22.69 -7.06
N ASP A 40 -18.08 -23.64 -7.97
CA ASP A 40 -16.80 -24.33 -8.10
C ASP A 40 -15.66 -23.33 -8.35
N ALA A 41 -14.62 -23.41 -7.52
CA ALA A 41 -13.50 -22.48 -7.55
C ALA A 41 -12.76 -22.49 -8.89
N GLU A 42 -12.61 -23.67 -9.47
CA GLU A 42 -11.88 -23.85 -10.74
C GLU A 42 -12.61 -23.15 -11.90
N GLU A 43 -13.92 -23.31 -12.00
CA GLU A 43 -14.73 -22.69 -13.06
C GLU A 43 -14.79 -21.18 -12.88
N HIS A 44 -15.01 -20.72 -11.65
CA HIS A 44 -15.05 -19.30 -11.31
C HIS A 44 -13.74 -18.58 -11.69
N TYR A 45 -12.58 -19.09 -11.28
CA TYR A 45 -11.31 -18.46 -11.61
C TYR A 45 -10.94 -18.57 -13.09
N LYS A 46 -11.34 -19.66 -13.78
CA LYS A 46 -11.17 -19.75 -15.25
C LYS A 46 -11.98 -18.67 -15.97
N ALA A 47 -13.23 -18.47 -15.58
CA ALA A 47 -14.09 -17.43 -16.15
C ALA A 47 -13.50 -16.02 -15.89
N LEU A 48 -13.02 -15.76 -14.67
CA LEU A 48 -12.36 -14.50 -14.33
C LEU A 48 -11.09 -14.25 -15.16
N ILE A 49 -10.25 -15.28 -15.35
CA ILE A 49 -9.04 -15.14 -16.17
C ILE A 49 -9.42 -14.88 -17.63
N ALA A 50 -10.43 -15.56 -18.15
CA ALA A 50 -10.91 -15.38 -19.52
C ALA A 50 -11.46 -13.96 -19.78
N ASP A 51 -12.09 -13.32 -18.79
CA ASP A 51 -12.49 -11.90 -18.89
C ASP A 51 -11.32 -10.93 -18.71
N LEU A 52 -10.44 -11.18 -17.72
CA LEU A 52 -9.38 -10.26 -17.34
C LEU A 52 -8.21 -10.25 -18.33
N GLU A 53 -7.84 -11.38 -18.94
CA GLU A 53 -6.74 -11.45 -19.91
C GLU A 53 -6.91 -10.50 -21.11
N PRO A 54 -8.04 -10.51 -21.86
CA PRO A 54 -8.21 -9.60 -22.98
C PRO A 54 -8.24 -8.13 -22.54
N ARG A 55 -8.83 -7.84 -21.37
CA ARG A 55 -8.86 -6.47 -20.82
C ARG A 55 -7.46 -5.97 -20.49
N VAL A 56 -6.63 -6.78 -19.84
CA VAL A 56 -5.23 -6.45 -19.54
C VAL A 56 -4.42 -6.29 -20.83
N ALA A 57 -4.62 -7.17 -21.82
CA ALA A 57 -3.94 -7.08 -23.11
C ALA A 57 -4.32 -5.78 -23.87
N ALA A 58 -5.61 -5.45 -23.91
CA ALA A 58 -6.12 -4.22 -24.53
C ALA A 58 -5.57 -2.97 -23.82
N SER A 59 -5.59 -2.92 -22.49
CA SER A 59 -5.01 -1.81 -21.73
C SER A 59 -3.51 -1.65 -21.98
N ARG A 60 -2.75 -2.75 -22.05
CA ARG A 60 -1.31 -2.69 -22.36
C ARG A 60 -1.05 -2.16 -23.76
N LYS A 61 -1.85 -2.59 -24.74
CA LYS A 61 -1.73 -2.12 -26.12
C LYS A 61 -2.03 -0.62 -26.21
N ALA A 62 -3.12 -0.17 -25.59
CA ALA A 62 -3.47 1.24 -25.54
C ALA A 62 -2.39 2.10 -24.86
N ILE A 63 -1.81 1.62 -23.75
CA ILE A 63 -0.70 2.30 -23.06
C ILE A 63 0.53 2.38 -23.98
N ALA A 64 0.89 1.28 -24.65
CA ALA A 64 2.06 1.25 -25.55
C ALA A 64 1.89 2.18 -26.77
N GLU A 65 0.69 2.29 -27.31
CA GLU A 65 0.37 3.23 -28.40
C GLU A 65 0.41 4.69 -27.90
N ALA A 66 -0.16 4.95 -26.72
CA ALA A 66 -0.13 6.27 -26.10
C ALA A 66 1.29 6.72 -25.71
N SER A 67 2.15 5.78 -25.28
CA SER A 67 3.55 6.06 -24.94
C SER A 67 4.45 6.22 -26.18
N ALA A 68 4.01 5.80 -27.37
CA ALA A 68 4.81 5.97 -28.58
C ALA A 68 4.77 7.42 -29.10
N THR A 69 3.76 8.19 -28.70
CA THR A 69 3.60 9.58 -29.14
C THR A 69 4.42 10.52 -28.23
N PRO A 70 5.45 11.22 -28.76
CA PRO A 70 6.23 12.16 -27.97
C PRO A 70 5.44 13.44 -27.67
N GLY A 71 5.64 14.00 -26.47
CA GLY A 71 5.03 15.26 -26.02
C GLY A 71 3.95 15.09 -24.95
N TRP A 72 3.32 16.21 -24.57
CA TRP A 72 2.32 16.29 -23.48
C TRP A 72 1.06 15.44 -23.70
N GLN A 73 0.81 15.03 -24.94
CA GLN A 73 -0.36 14.23 -25.32
C GLN A 73 -0.13 12.72 -25.13
N GLY A 74 1.13 12.30 -24.91
CA GLY A 74 1.51 10.92 -24.65
C GLY A 74 1.42 10.57 -23.17
N LEU A 75 1.25 9.28 -22.87
CA LEU A 75 1.23 8.79 -21.50
C LEU A 75 2.67 8.54 -21.03
N HIS A 76 3.28 9.58 -20.45
CA HIS A 76 4.65 9.56 -19.95
C HIS A 76 4.71 9.96 -18.48
N CYS A 77 5.65 9.40 -17.74
CA CYS A 77 5.97 9.86 -16.38
C CYS A 77 7.08 10.92 -16.47
N SER A 78 7.08 11.88 -15.54
CA SER A 78 8.17 12.87 -15.40
C SER A 78 9.45 12.28 -14.80
N THR A 79 9.36 11.09 -14.20
CA THR A 79 10.48 10.37 -13.58
C THR A 79 10.99 9.23 -14.46
N GLY A 80 12.29 8.93 -14.40
CA GLY A 80 12.88 7.81 -15.12
C GLY A 80 14.23 7.37 -14.56
N PHE A 81 14.71 6.23 -15.04
CA PHE A 81 16.02 5.70 -14.68
C PHE A 81 17.04 5.99 -15.76
N VAL A 82 18.19 6.53 -15.35
CA VAL A 82 19.33 6.79 -16.23
C VAL A 82 20.45 5.82 -15.88
N THR A 83 21.02 5.17 -16.89
CA THR A 83 22.14 4.26 -16.72
C THR A 83 23.39 4.86 -17.35
N PHE A 84 24.53 4.71 -16.65
CA PHE A 84 25.83 5.18 -17.09
C PHE A 84 26.73 4.00 -17.43
N ARG A 85 27.67 4.22 -18.34
CA ARG A 85 28.65 3.19 -18.72
C ARG A 85 29.68 2.94 -17.60
N ALA A 86 30.10 4.00 -16.92
CA ALA A 86 31.04 3.93 -15.81
C ALA A 86 30.40 4.44 -14.52
N ARG A 87 30.79 3.85 -13.39
CA ARG A 87 30.33 4.26 -12.06
C ARG A 87 30.75 5.69 -11.70
N GLY A 88 31.95 6.10 -12.12
CA GLY A 88 32.45 7.46 -11.88
C GLY A 88 31.54 8.52 -12.49
N ASP A 89 31.04 8.29 -13.71
CA ASP A 89 30.14 9.22 -14.40
C ASP A 89 28.81 9.37 -13.65
N ALA A 90 28.28 8.27 -13.10
CA ALA A 90 27.07 8.29 -12.28
C ALA A 90 27.27 9.08 -10.98
N GLU A 91 28.42 8.90 -10.31
CA GLU A 91 28.76 9.64 -9.09
C GLU A 91 28.96 11.14 -9.36
N VAL A 92 29.50 11.51 -10.53
CA VAL A 92 29.62 12.91 -10.96
C VAL A 92 28.24 13.49 -11.23
N ALA A 93 27.39 12.79 -11.99
CA ALA A 93 26.04 13.25 -12.32
C ALA A 93 25.19 13.50 -11.05
N LYS A 94 25.26 12.60 -10.06
CA LYS A 94 24.58 12.76 -8.76
C LYS A 94 25.03 14.00 -7.98
N ARG A 95 26.27 14.44 -8.15
CA ARG A 95 26.84 15.57 -7.41
C ARG A 95 26.66 16.91 -8.13
N MET A 96 26.22 16.89 -9.39
CA MET A 96 25.93 18.11 -10.15
C MET A 96 24.57 18.66 -9.71
N LEU A 97 24.62 19.67 -8.83
CA LEU A 97 23.42 20.33 -8.27
C LEU A 97 22.83 21.41 -9.20
N ASP A 98 23.59 21.91 -10.17
CA ASP A 98 23.20 23.03 -11.05
C ASP A 98 22.93 22.58 -12.50
N ILE A 99 22.07 21.58 -12.68
CA ILE A 99 21.66 21.15 -14.03
C ILE A 99 20.59 22.09 -14.60
N SER A 100 19.64 22.53 -13.75
CA SER A 100 18.66 23.58 -14.06
C SER A 100 18.86 24.78 -13.14
N SER A 101 18.27 25.92 -13.51
CA SER A 101 18.20 27.11 -12.65
C SER A 101 17.28 26.92 -11.45
N ASP A 102 16.35 25.97 -11.54
CA ASP A 102 15.47 25.55 -10.46
C ASP A 102 16.02 24.26 -9.83
N GLN A 103 16.22 24.27 -8.51
CA GLN A 103 16.78 23.13 -7.78
C GLN A 103 15.76 22.02 -7.54
N ASP A 104 14.47 22.31 -7.67
CA ASP A 104 13.40 21.32 -7.61
C ASP A 104 13.19 20.63 -8.97
N GLU A 105 13.87 21.12 -10.02
CA GLU A 105 13.84 20.55 -11.37
C GLU A 105 15.05 19.62 -11.58
N TRP A 106 14.82 18.41 -12.10
CA TRP A 106 15.86 17.40 -12.38
C TRP A 106 16.60 16.85 -11.14
N VAL A 107 15.83 16.48 -10.11
CA VAL A 107 16.37 15.80 -8.92
C VAL A 107 16.93 14.42 -9.28
N ILE A 108 18.22 14.19 -8.97
CA ILE A 108 18.91 12.93 -9.22
C ILE A 108 19.17 12.21 -7.90
N GLU A 109 18.57 11.03 -7.75
CA GLU A 109 18.73 10.17 -6.58
C GLU A 109 19.35 8.82 -6.94
N GLU A 110 19.83 8.12 -5.91
CA GLU A 110 20.33 6.76 -6.08
C GLU A 110 19.17 5.78 -6.12
N PRO A 111 19.00 4.99 -7.20
CA PRO A 111 17.86 4.12 -7.33
C PRO A 111 17.95 2.96 -6.32
N PRO A 112 16.82 2.51 -5.76
CA PRO A 112 16.79 1.29 -4.96
C PRO A 112 17.02 0.06 -5.85
N VAL A 113 17.23 -1.10 -5.22
CA VAL A 113 17.31 -2.38 -5.93
C VAL A 113 16.03 -2.61 -6.73
N ALA A 114 16.14 -3.21 -7.92
CA ALA A 114 15.00 -3.38 -8.84
C ALA A 114 13.78 -4.13 -8.23
N SER A 115 14.00 -4.99 -7.23
CA SER A 115 12.94 -5.68 -6.48
C SER A 115 12.17 -4.76 -5.53
N ASP A 116 12.81 -3.69 -5.07
CA ASP A 116 12.34 -2.81 -4.00
C ASP A 116 11.71 -1.53 -4.58
N VAL A 117 11.70 -1.40 -5.92
CA VAL A 117 11.07 -0.29 -6.63
C VAL A 117 9.55 -0.38 -6.51
N LEU A 118 8.94 0.64 -5.88
CA LEU A 118 7.50 0.82 -5.83
C LEU A 118 7.00 1.53 -7.09
N TRP A 119 6.74 0.76 -8.15
CA TRP A 119 6.27 1.26 -9.44
C TRP A 119 5.06 2.22 -9.41
N PRO A 120 4.03 2.02 -8.55
CA PRO A 120 2.91 2.96 -8.47
C PRO A 120 3.32 4.35 -7.99
N ASP A 121 4.37 4.43 -7.18
CA ASP A 121 4.83 5.70 -6.61
C ASP A 121 5.54 6.56 -7.66
N LEU A 122 6.28 5.93 -8.58
CA LEU A 122 6.91 6.59 -9.73
C LEU A 122 5.91 7.23 -10.72
N THR A 123 4.63 6.87 -10.64
CA THR A 123 3.60 7.44 -11.52
C THR A 123 2.92 8.68 -10.93
N GLN A 124 3.30 9.08 -9.73
CA GLN A 124 2.70 10.23 -9.05
C GLN A 124 3.28 11.55 -9.56
N ASP A 125 2.42 12.54 -9.65
CA ASP A 125 2.82 13.91 -9.94
C ASP A 125 3.49 14.54 -8.69
N PRO A 126 4.67 15.17 -8.81
CA PRO A 126 5.36 15.82 -7.69
C PRO A 126 4.49 16.84 -6.94
N THR A 127 3.61 17.56 -7.65
CA THR A 127 2.70 18.54 -7.03
C THR A 127 1.61 17.86 -6.20
N ALA A 128 1.13 16.71 -6.66
CA ALA A 128 0.18 15.89 -5.90
C ALA A 128 0.85 15.25 -4.68
N GLN A 129 2.14 14.93 -4.75
CA GLN A 129 2.93 14.41 -3.64
C GLN A 129 3.03 15.41 -2.48
N ALA A 130 3.32 16.68 -2.76
CA ALA A 130 3.34 17.73 -1.74
C ALA A 130 1.99 17.88 -1.01
N GLY A 131 0.87 17.82 -1.74
CA GLY A 131 -0.46 17.84 -1.15
C GLY A 131 -0.73 16.63 -0.24
N ARG A 132 -0.31 15.43 -0.65
CA ARG A 132 -0.42 14.21 0.16
C ARG A 132 0.46 14.28 1.40
N GLU A 133 1.65 14.87 1.31
CA GLU A 133 2.54 15.05 2.45
C GLU A 133 1.91 15.96 3.51
N ILE A 134 1.32 17.09 3.10
CA ILE A 134 0.58 18.00 4.00
C ILE A 134 -0.57 17.26 4.68
N VAL A 135 -1.35 16.49 3.91
CA VAL A 135 -2.45 15.67 4.47
C VAL A 135 -1.91 14.64 5.45
N GLY A 136 -0.78 13.99 5.14
CA GLY A 136 -0.09 13.07 6.04
C GLY A 136 0.28 13.73 7.37
N TYR A 137 0.90 14.91 7.34
CA TYR A 137 1.21 15.67 8.54
C TYR A 137 -0.03 16.08 9.33
N LEU A 138 -1.12 16.49 8.66
CA LEU A 138 -2.39 16.81 9.31
C LEU A 138 -3.01 15.59 9.98
N CYS A 139 -2.96 14.41 9.34
CA CYS A 139 -3.43 13.16 9.92
C CYS A 139 -2.60 12.76 11.15
N VAL A 140 -1.28 12.92 11.10
CA VAL A 140 -0.41 12.68 12.26
C VAL A 140 -0.71 13.66 13.39
N ALA A 141 -0.87 14.95 13.10
CA ALA A 141 -1.28 15.94 14.09
C ALA A 141 -2.64 15.58 14.71
N GLY A 142 -3.62 15.21 13.88
CA GLY A 142 -4.93 14.74 14.31
C GLY A 142 -4.84 13.50 15.22
N LEU A 143 -3.94 12.57 14.92
CA LEU A 143 -3.67 11.40 15.77
C LEU A 143 -3.18 11.84 17.16
N TYR A 144 -2.27 12.80 17.25
CA TYR A 144 -1.84 13.36 18.55
C TYR A 144 -2.99 14.05 19.31
N PHE A 145 -3.81 14.83 18.61
CA PHE A 145 -4.97 15.50 19.21
C PHE A 145 -6.03 14.51 19.70
N ALA A 146 -6.21 13.37 19.03
CA ALA A 146 -7.10 12.31 19.49
C ALA A 146 -6.47 11.49 20.63
N TYR A 147 -5.15 11.27 20.59
CA TYR A 147 -4.41 10.49 21.57
C TYR A 147 -4.37 11.17 22.95
N MET A 148 -4.14 12.49 23.00
CA MET A 148 -3.99 13.23 24.26
C MET A 148 -5.23 13.12 25.18
N PRO A 149 -6.48 13.37 24.72
CA PRO A 149 -7.68 13.19 25.53
C PRO A 149 -7.91 11.74 25.96
N LEU A 150 -7.56 10.76 25.13
CA LEU A 150 -7.70 9.33 25.48
C LEU A 150 -6.76 8.95 26.62
N VAL A 151 -5.51 9.41 26.59
CA VAL A 151 -4.55 9.18 27.69
C VAL A 151 -5.05 9.82 28.97
N ILE A 152 -5.49 11.08 28.92
CA ILE A 152 -6.07 11.79 30.07
C ILE A 152 -7.32 11.08 30.60
N GLY A 153 -8.18 10.58 29.70
CA GLY A 153 -9.38 9.83 30.03
C GLY A 153 -9.05 8.52 30.77
N LEU A 154 -8.05 7.77 30.31
CA LEU A 154 -7.61 6.52 30.93
C LEU A 154 -6.99 6.74 32.31
N THR A 155 -6.14 7.76 32.49
CA THR A 155 -5.61 8.10 33.81
C THR A 155 -6.70 8.53 34.78
N ASN A 156 -7.72 9.24 34.31
CA ASN A 156 -8.87 9.58 35.14
C ASN A 156 -9.75 8.35 35.46
N LEU A 157 -9.92 7.42 34.51
CA LEU A 157 -10.71 6.20 34.69
C LEU A 157 -10.12 5.29 35.78
N ALA A 158 -8.79 5.23 35.87
CA ALA A 158 -8.09 4.49 36.93
C ALA A 158 -8.46 4.98 38.35
N ASN A 159 -8.81 6.26 38.49
CA ASN A 159 -9.24 6.87 39.75
C ASN A 159 -10.75 6.78 39.99
N LEU A 160 -11.55 6.58 38.94
CA LEU A 160 -13.03 6.56 38.99
C LEU A 160 -13.61 5.19 39.33
N ILE A 161 -12.91 4.10 38.99
CA ILE A 161 -13.36 2.73 39.28
C ILE A 161 -12.81 2.34 40.65
N ASP A 162 -13.68 2.14 41.63
CA ASP A 162 -13.31 1.63 42.95
C ASP A 162 -13.59 0.11 43.05
N LEU A 163 -12.52 -0.68 43.01
CA LEU A 163 -12.54 -2.14 43.15
C LEU A 163 -12.37 -2.60 44.61
N GLY A 164 -12.51 -1.70 45.58
CA GLY A 164 -12.48 -2.02 46.99
C GLY A 164 -11.11 -2.61 47.42
N PRO A 165 -11.03 -3.84 47.95
CA PRO A 165 -9.76 -4.42 48.42
C PRO A 165 -8.69 -4.55 47.32
N LEU A 166 -9.10 -4.61 46.05
CA LEU A 166 -8.20 -4.75 44.90
C LEU A 166 -7.83 -3.39 44.27
N GLN A 167 -8.27 -2.28 44.85
CA GLN A 167 -8.03 -0.93 44.34
C GLN A 167 -6.54 -0.57 44.18
N PRO A 168 -5.61 -0.92 45.11
CA PRO A 168 -4.19 -0.61 44.95
C PRO A 168 -3.55 -1.37 43.77
N LEU A 169 -4.03 -2.58 43.50
CA LEU A 169 -3.58 -3.40 42.37
C LEU A 169 -4.10 -2.83 41.05
N TRP A 170 -5.38 -2.44 41.01
CA TRP A 170 -6.00 -1.83 39.84
C TRP A 170 -5.38 -0.49 39.47
N ALA A 171 -5.18 0.40 40.45
CA ALA A 171 -4.56 1.70 40.24
C ALA A 171 -3.12 1.60 39.69
N GLY A 172 -2.40 0.52 40.03
CA GLY A 172 -1.08 0.24 39.48
C GLY A 172 -1.09 -0.30 38.05
N ILE A 173 -2.11 -1.09 37.67
CA ILE A 173 -2.15 -1.79 36.37
C ILE A 173 -2.92 -0.99 35.30
N ALA A 174 -4.00 -0.31 35.66
CA ALA A 174 -4.91 0.36 34.73
C ALA A 174 -4.20 1.39 33.83
N PRO A 175 -3.28 2.24 34.31
CA PRO A 175 -2.54 3.16 33.45
C PRO A 175 -1.66 2.43 32.43
N SER A 176 -0.91 1.42 32.87
CA SER A 176 -0.02 0.63 32.00
C SER A 176 -0.80 -0.18 30.97
N PHE A 177 -1.96 -0.72 31.35
CA PHE A 177 -2.84 -1.44 30.44
C PHE A 177 -3.43 -0.51 29.39
N GLY A 178 -3.89 0.68 29.78
CA GLY A 178 -4.40 1.69 28.86
C GLY A 178 -3.37 2.15 27.83
N VAL A 179 -2.12 2.39 28.29
CA VAL A 179 -1.01 2.75 27.39
C VAL A 179 -0.67 1.60 26.44
N THR A 180 -0.55 0.36 26.95
CA THR A 180 -0.21 -0.82 26.14
C THR A 180 -1.28 -1.12 25.10
N PHE A 181 -2.55 -1.02 25.48
CA PHE A 181 -3.69 -1.19 24.57
C PHE A 181 -3.66 -0.12 23.47
N MET A 182 -3.37 1.14 23.78
CA MET A 182 -3.32 2.19 22.75
C MET A 182 -2.10 2.06 21.81
N VAL A 183 -0.93 1.71 22.36
CA VAL A 183 0.28 1.50 21.56
C VAL A 183 0.13 0.31 20.60
N SER A 184 -0.66 -0.70 20.95
CA SER A 184 -0.90 -1.84 20.05
C SER A 184 -1.73 -1.49 18.80
N PHE A 185 -2.56 -0.44 18.85
CA PHE A 185 -3.32 0.04 17.68
C PHE A 185 -2.58 1.11 16.86
N LEU A 186 -1.52 1.72 17.40
CA LEU A 186 -0.77 2.79 16.73
C LEU A 186 -0.23 2.36 15.35
N PRO A 187 0.35 1.16 15.16
CA PRO A 187 0.77 0.70 13.84
C PRO A 187 -0.39 0.60 12.83
N THR A 188 -1.57 0.19 13.29
CA THR A 188 -2.77 0.08 12.43
C THR A 188 -3.23 1.44 11.92
N PHE A 189 -3.26 2.45 12.79
CA PHE A 189 -3.62 3.82 12.40
C PHE A 189 -2.59 4.44 11.46
N ILE A 190 -1.30 4.22 11.70
CA ILE A 190 -0.22 4.70 10.82
C ILE A 190 -0.34 4.06 9.43
N ILE A 191 -0.62 2.76 9.36
CA ILE A 191 -0.83 2.09 8.07
C ILE A 191 -2.05 2.67 7.35
N TRP A 192 -3.15 2.98 8.03
CA TRP A 192 -4.31 3.62 7.39
C TRP A 192 -4.03 5.04 6.88
N ILE A 193 -3.10 5.77 7.48
CA ILE A 193 -2.76 7.13 7.06
C ILE A 193 -1.84 7.12 5.83
N PHE A 194 -0.89 6.18 5.79
CA PHE A 194 0.16 6.14 4.76
C PHE A 194 -0.05 5.11 3.65
N LYS A 195 -1.12 4.31 3.69
CA LYS A 195 -1.45 3.29 2.69
C LYS A 195 -2.75 3.62 1.97
#